data_AF-A0A352EWX9-F1
#
_entry.id   AF-A0A352EWX9-F1
#
_cell.length_a   1.000
_cell.length_b   1.000
_cell.length_c   1.000
_cell.angle_alpha   90.00
_cell.angle_beta   90.00
_cell.angle_gamma   90.00
#
_symmetry.space_group_name_H-M   'P 1'
#
loop_
_entity.id
_entity.type
_entity.pdbx_description
1 polymer ?
#
loop_
_entity_poly.entity_id
_entity_poly.type
_entity_poly.pdbx_seq_one_letter_code
_entity_poly.pdbx_strand_id
1 'polypeptide(L)'
;MKENHIIDLLENRSFASLNETERTAIQAHATNCSSCARAYEATKIASALLRDRANEVIEPSPFFHTRVMAALRERQNEVPAFKRLWQTAGALVSSMTAAVALLAVLSFIVPGTQTSATAQASESNGYTAEEVILNQNGLQDEQASDAQMLTTLYPAEDAGAK
;
A
#
# COMPACT_ATOMS: atom_id res chain seq x y z
N MET A 1 35.67 -32.02 -12.53
CA MET A 1 34.32 -31.44 -12.39
C MET A 1 33.65 -32.15 -11.23
N LYS A 2 33.70 -31.50 -10.07
CA LYS A 2 33.34 -32.03 -8.76
C LYS A 2 31.91 -31.60 -8.42
N GLU A 3 31.11 -32.57 -7.98
CA GLU A 3 30.15 -32.41 -6.88
C GLU A 3 28.89 -31.54 -7.09
N ASN A 4 28.34 -31.50 -8.31
CA ASN A 4 26.88 -31.34 -8.48
C ASN A 4 26.38 -32.67 -9.04
N HIS A 5 25.90 -33.52 -8.14
CA HIS A 5 25.68 -34.94 -8.38
C HIS A 5 24.48 -35.10 -9.31
N ILE A 6 24.42 -36.20 -10.07
CA ILE A 6 23.21 -36.60 -10.82
C ILE A 6 21.96 -36.58 -9.93
N ILE A 7 22.15 -36.79 -8.62
CA ILE A 7 21.12 -36.69 -7.59
C ILE A 7 20.49 -35.29 -7.59
N ASP A 8 21.28 -34.22 -7.51
CA ASP A 8 20.77 -32.84 -7.54
C ASP A 8 20.01 -32.54 -8.84
N LEU A 9 20.46 -33.12 -9.95
CA LEU A 9 19.79 -32.99 -11.24
C LEU A 9 18.43 -33.71 -11.23
N LEU A 10 18.36 -34.92 -10.66
CA LEU A 10 17.14 -35.71 -10.55
C LEU A 10 16.14 -35.16 -9.52
N GLU A 11 16.62 -34.43 -8.51
CA GLU A 11 15.77 -33.77 -7.50
C GLU A 11 15.15 -32.48 -8.01
N ASN A 12 15.91 -31.67 -8.75
CA ASN A 12 15.44 -30.37 -9.25
C ASN A 12 14.69 -30.46 -10.59
N ARG A 13 14.88 -31.55 -11.34
CA ARG A 13 14.30 -31.71 -12.67
C ARG A 13 13.51 -33.00 -12.77
N SER A 14 12.27 -32.90 -13.28
CA SER A 14 11.43 -34.08 -13.47
C SER A 14 12.06 -35.04 -14.48
N PHE A 15 12.01 -36.34 -14.19
CA PHE A 15 12.49 -37.39 -15.09
C PHE A 15 11.83 -37.34 -16.48
N ALA A 16 10.56 -36.94 -16.52
CA ALA A 16 9.79 -36.78 -17.76
C ALA A 16 10.38 -35.70 -18.68
N SER A 17 11.05 -34.69 -18.13
CA SER A 17 11.67 -33.61 -18.89
C SER A 17 13.08 -33.90 -19.40
N LEU A 18 13.67 -35.05 -19.04
CA LEU A 18 14.99 -35.46 -19.51
C LEU A 18 14.93 -36.01 -20.94
N ASN A 19 15.85 -35.57 -21.79
CA ASN A 19 16.01 -36.08 -23.14
C ASN A 19 16.70 -37.45 -23.13
N GLU A 20 16.58 -38.19 -24.22
CA GLU A 20 17.14 -39.56 -24.33
C GLU A 20 18.68 -39.59 -24.16
N THR A 21 19.37 -38.57 -24.66
CA THR A 21 20.82 -38.40 -24.49
C THR A 21 21.22 -38.16 -23.03
N GLU A 22 20.41 -37.41 -22.29
CA GLU A 22 20.65 -37.16 -20.85
C GLU A 22 20.40 -38.44 -20.04
N ARG A 23 19.35 -39.20 -20.38
CA ARG A 23 19.03 -40.47 -19.72
C ARG A 23 20.12 -41.51 -19.89
N THR A 24 20.63 -41.65 -21.12
CA THR A 24 21.73 -42.58 -21.42
C THR A 24 23.03 -42.17 -20.74
N ALA A 25 23.36 -40.87 -20.69
CA ALA A 25 24.52 -40.36 -19.96
C ALA A 25 24.41 -40.63 -18.44
N ILE A 26 23.23 -40.41 -17.86
CA ILE A 26 22.96 -40.70 -16.45
C ILE A 26 23.07 -42.20 -16.16
N GLN A 27 22.51 -43.05 -17.04
CA GLN A 27 22.60 -44.50 -16.91
C GLN A 27 24.06 -44.98 -16.98
N ALA A 28 24.86 -44.44 -17.91
CA ALA A 28 26.28 -44.78 -18.02
C ALA A 28 27.12 -44.33 -16.81
N HIS A 29 26.71 -43.27 -16.12
CA HIS A 29 27.33 -42.88 -14.86
C HIS A 29 26.86 -43.75 -13.68
N ALA A 30 25.58 -44.11 -13.66
CA ALA A 30 24.99 -44.96 -12.62
C ALA A 30 25.63 -46.35 -12.55
N THR A 31 26.11 -46.91 -13.68
CA THR A 31 26.85 -48.20 -13.65
C THR A 31 28.15 -48.14 -12.86
N ASN A 32 28.75 -46.95 -12.74
CA ASN A 32 30.03 -46.75 -12.06
C ASN A 32 29.88 -46.17 -10.64
N CYS A 33 28.66 -45.74 -10.26
CA CYS A 33 28.41 -45.07 -8.98
C CYS A 33 27.12 -45.61 -8.33
N SER A 34 27.27 -46.38 -7.25
CA SER A 34 26.16 -47.04 -6.58
C SER A 34 25.15 -46.09 -5.92
N SER A 35 25.58 -44.90 -5.47
CA SER A 35 24.68 -43.87 -4.95
C SER A 35 23.80 -43.27 -6.05
N CYS A 36 24.39 -42.93 -7.20
CA CYS A 36 23.66 -42.50 -8.39
C CYS A 36 22.72 -43.57 -8.93
N ALA A 37 23.12 -44.84 -8.89
CA ALA A 37 22.26 -45.94 -9.34
C ALA A 37 20.96 -46.02 -8.55
N ARG A 38 21.04 -45.96 -7.22
CA ARG A 38 19.85 -45.99 -6.35
C ARG A 38 18.94 -44.78 -6.60
N ALA A 39 19.52 -43.59 -6.71
CA ALA A 39 18.75 -42.38 -6.99
C ALA A 39 18.05 -42.46 -8.36
N TYR A 40 18.76 -42.93 -9.39
CA TYR A 40 18.20 -43.10 -10.74
C TYR A 40 17.06 -44.12 -10.77
N GLU A 41 17.22 -45.28 -10.11
CA GLU A 41 16.16 -46.28 -10.02
C GLU A 41 14.94 -45.77 -9.26
N ALA A 42 15.14 -45.10 -8.12
CA ALA A 42 14.07 -44.50 -7.34
C ALA A 42 13.28 -43.47 -8.17
N THR A 43 13.98 -42.58 -8.88
CA THR A 43 13.36 -41.57 -9.74
C THR A 43 12.63 -42.21 -10.92
N LYS A 44 13.18 -43.26 -11.53
CA LYS A 44 12.52 -44.01 -12.61
C LYS A 44 11.20 -44.61 -12.13
N ILE A 45 11.19 -45.28 -10.99
CA ILE A 45 9.98 -45.87 -10.39
C ILE A 45 8.96 -44.78 -10.03
N ALA A 46 9.40 -43.71 -9.35
CA ALA A 46 8.54 -42.59 -9.00
C ALA A 46 7.90 -41.95 -10.23
N SER A 47 8.68 -41.76 -11.31
CA SER A 47 8.16 -41.20 -12.56
C SER A 47 7.11 -42.09 -13.23
N ALA A 48 7.26 -43.41 -13.16
CA ALA A 48 6.27 -44.36 -13.67
C ALA A 48 4.97 -44.28 -12.86
N LEU A 49 5.06 -44.30 -11.52
CA LEU A 49 3.90 -44.18 -10.64
C LEU A 49 3.15 -42.85 -10.81
N LEU A 50 3.89 -41.74 -10.93
CA LEU A 50 3.31 -40.43 -11.17
C LEU A 50 2.62 -40.37 -12.54
N ARG A 51 3.19 -41.01 -13.56
CA ARG A 51 2.58 -41.09 -14.89
C ARG A 51 1.28 -41.91 -14.85
N ASP A 52 1.26 -43.01 -14.13
CA ASP A 52 0.05 -43.84 -13.98
C ASP A 52 -1.05 -43.07 -13.26
N ARG A 53 -0.72 -42.36 -12.17
CA ARG A 53 -1.66 -41.48 -11.46
C ARG A 53 -2.12 -40.28 -12.27
N ALA A 54 -1.24 -39.70 -13.09
CA ALA A 54 -1.61 -38.59 -13.97
C ALA A 54 -2.61 -39.02 -15.06
N ASN A 55 -2.60 -40.29 -15.45
CA ASN A 55 -3.56 -40.84 -16.41
C ASN A 55 -4.92 -41.20 -15.77
N GLU A 56 -5.02 -41.23 -14.43
CA GLU A 56 -6.30 -41.39 -13.75
C GLU A 56 -7.11 -40.09 -13.88
N VAL A 57 -8.20 -40.14 -14.62
CA VAL A 57 -9.15 -39.03 -14.72
C VAL A 57 -9.96 -38.98 -13.42
N ILE A 58 -9.46 -38.23 -12.44
CA ILE A 58 -10.18 -37.96 -11.19
C ILE A 58 -11.17 -36.83 -11.47
N GLU A 59 -12.46 -37.14 -11.45
CA GLU A 59 -13.50 -36.11 -11.56
C GLU A 59 -13.47 -35.22 -10.30
N PRO A 60 -13.30 -33.89 -10.45
CA PRO A 60 -13.27 -33.01 -9.30
C PRO A 60 -14.65 -33.00 -8.62
N SER A 61 -14.66 -32.88 -7.29
CA SER A 61 -15.92 -32.76 -6.54
C SER A 61 -16.78 -31.60 -7.09
N PRO A 62 -18.11 -31.69 -7.06
CA PRO A 62 -18.99 -30.65 -7.61
C PRO A 62 -18.81 -29.26 -6.95
N PHE A 63 -18.24 -29.22 -5.73
CA PHE A 63 -17.93 -27.98 -5.00
C PHE A 63 -16.49 -27.50 -5.17
N PHE A 64 -15.67 -28.17 -5.98
CA PHE A 64 -14.27 -27.80 -6.16
C PHE A 64 -14.15 -26.41 -6.78
N HIS A 65 -14.88 -26.16 -7.86
CA HIS A 65 -14.86 -24.88 -8.56
C HIS A 65 -15.28 -23.72 -7.64
N THR A 66 -16.36 -23.90 -6.87
CA THR A 66 -16.84 -22.86 -5.96
C THR A 66 -15.85 -22.57 -4.83
N ARG A 67 -15.24 -23.61 -4.24
CA ARG A 67 -14.20 -23.46 -3.20
C ARG A 67 -12.94 -22.76 -3.72
N VAL A 68 -12.48 -23.12 -4.92
CA VAL A 68 -11.31 -22.49 -5.55
C VAL A 68 -11.60 -21.02 -5.85
N MET A 69 -12.75 -20.71 -6.42
CA MET A 69 -13.13 -19.33 -6.71
C MET A 69 -13.30 -18.49 -5.44
N ALA A 70 -13.86 -19.06 -4.38
CA ALA A 70 -13.95 -18.40 -3.09
C ALA A 70 -12.56 -18.11 -2.50
N ALA A 71 -11.67 -19.10 -2.48
CA ALA A 71 -10.30 -18.95 -1.98
C ALA A 71 -9.49 -17.93 -2.80
N LEU A 72 -9.69 -17.88 -4.12
CA LEU A 72 -9.02 -16.91 -4.98
C LEU A 72 -9.49 -15.48 -4.68
N ARG A 73 -10.80 -15.27 -4.51
CA ARG A 73 -11.35 -13.95 -4.13
C ARG A 73 -10.83 -13.49 -2.78
N GLU A 74 -10.70 -14.39 -1.81
CA GLU A 74 -10.13 -14.08 -0.50
C GLU A 74 -8.71 -13.52 -0.66
N ARG A 75 -7.83 -14.24 -1.38
CA ARG A 75 -6.46 -13.79 -1.62
C ARG A 75 -6.35 -12.52 -2.46
N GLN A 76 -7.26 -12.31 -3.41
CA GLN A 76 -7.31 -11.06 -4.19
C GLN A 76 -7.77 -9.87 -3.35
N ASN A 77 -8.62 -10.11 -2.34
CA ASN A 77 -9.10 -9.07 -1.43
C ASN A 77 -8.17 -8.82 -0.25
N GLU A 78 -7.23 -9.73 0.05
CA GLU A 78 -6.07 -9.53 0.93
C GLU A 78 -5.03 -8.55 0.35
N VAL A 79 -5.46 -7.52 -0.38
CA VAL A 79 -4.57 -6.37 -0.62
C VAL A 79 -4.35 -5.73 0.75
N PRO A 80 -3.09 -5.58 1.21
CA PRO A 80 -2.83 -5.04 2.54
C PRO A 80 -3.53 -3.69 2.65
N ALA A 81 -4.37 -3.53 3.66
CA ALA A 81 -5.16 -2.31 3.89
C ALA A 81 -4.28 -1.05 3.84
N PHE A 82 -3.02 -1.19 4.26
CA PHE A 82 -1.96 -0.20 4.16
C PHE A 82 -1.71 0.33 2.73
N LYS A 83 -1.71 -0.53 1.71
CA LYS A 83 -1.52 -0.14 0.30
C LYS A 83 -2.71 0.69 -0.23
N ARG A 84 -3.93 0.33 0.17
CA ARG A 84 -5.14 1.12 -0.17
C ARG A 84 -5.12 2.50 0.49
N LEU A 85 -4.71 2.56 1.76
CA LEU A 85 -4.56 3.81 2.50
C LEU A 85 -3.45 4.71 1.91
N TRP A 86 -2.35 4.12 1.46
CA TRP A 86 -1.24 4.88 0.85
C TRP A 86 -1.62 5.43 -0.53
N GLN A 87 -2.45 4.71 -1.30
CA GLN A 87 -2.96 5.18 -2.58
C GLN A 87 -3.89 6.40 -2.44
N THR A 88 -4.74 6.43 -1.41
CA THR A 88 -5.59 7.60 -1.15
C THR A 88 -4.80 8.78 -0.58
N ALA A 89 -3.80 8.51 0.27
CA ALA A 89 -2.88 9.54 0.76
C ALA A 89 -2.01 10.14 -0.37
N GLY A 90 -1.64 9.35 -1.38
CA GLY A 90 -0.85 9.80 -2.52
C GLY A 90 -1.51 10.93 -3.33
N ALA A 91 -2.85 10.95 -3.40
CA ALA A 91 -3.58 12.04 -4.07
C ALA A 91 -3.44 13.39 -3.32
N LEU A 92 -3.41 13.36 -1.99
CA LEU A 92 -3.18 14.54 -1.16
C LEU A 92 -1.72 15.00 -1.21
N VAL A 93 -0.78 14.06 -1.25
CA VAL A 93 0.65 14.38 -1.38
C VAL A 93 0.93 15.03 -2.74
N SER A 94 0.25 14.61 -3.82
CA SER A 94 0.41 15.19 -5.16
C SER A 94 0.13 16.69 -5.21
N SER A 95 -0.92 17.17 -4.53
CA SER A 95 -1.27 18.61 -4.56
C SER A 95 -0.29 19.44 -3.72
N MET A 96 0.16 18.93 -2.57
CA MET A 96 1.20 19.58 -1.78
C MET A 96 2.53 19.64 -2.53
N THR A 97 2.94 18.57 -3.20
CA THR A 97 4.20 18.57 -3.97
C THR A 97 4.14 19.55 -5.14
N ALA A 98 2.99 19.70 -5.79
CA ALA A 98 2.81 20.68 -6.87
C ALA A 98 2.93 22.11 -6.34
N ALA A 99 2.31 22.42 -5.19
CA ALA A 99 2.41 23.72 -4.55
C ALA A 99 3.85 24.04 -4.10
N VAL A 100 4.55 23.07 -3.52
CA VAL A 100 5.96 23.21 -3.11
C VAL A 100 6.87 23.40 -4.32
N ALA A 101 6.65 22.68 -5.41
CA ALA A 101 7.40 22.86 -6.65
C ALA A 101 7.18 24.26 -7.26
N LEU A 102 5.94 24.76 -7.22
CA LEU A 102 5.60 26.11 -7.69
C LEU A 102 6.29 27.19 -6.83
N LEU A 103 6.28 27.02 -5.50
CA LEU A 103 6.99 27.90 -4.56
C LEU A 103 8.52 27.86 -4.77
N ALA A 104 9.09 26.68 -5.00
CA ALA A 104 10.51 26.53 -5.27
C ALA A 104 10.92 27.20 -6.59
N VAL A 105 10.12 27.06 -7.64
CA VAL A 105 10.33 27.76 -8.92
C VAL A 105 10.30 29.28 -8.73
N LEU A 106 9.29 29.80 -8.02
CA LEU A 106 9.20 31.22 -7.70
C LEU A 106 10.39 31.72 -6.87
N SER A 107 10.91 30.90 -5.95
CA SER A 107 12.00 31.27 -5.07
C SER A 107 13.39 31.21 -5.71
N PHE A 108 13.61 30.34 -6.71
CA PHE A 108 14.94 30.11 -7.29
C PHE A 108 15.12 30.64 -8.72
N ILE A 109 14.04 30.86 -9.48
CA ILE A 109 14.13 31.27 -10.89
C ILE A 109 13.91 32.78 -11.09
N VAL A 110 13.42 33.51 -10.07
CA VAL A 110 13.33 34.98 -10.10
C VAL A 110 14.59 35.59 -9.47
N PRO A 111 15.52 36.19 -10.25
CA PRO A 111 16.67 36.88 -9.67
C PRO A 111 16.23 38.27 -9.21
N GLY A 112 16.13 38.45 -7.89
CA GLY A 112 16.23 39.76 -7.25
C GLY A 112 14.93 40.58 -7.15
N THR A 113 14.18 40.38 -6.07
CA THR A 113 13.92 41.52 -5.20
C THR A 113 14.43 41.17 -3.82
N GLN A 114 15.57 41.77 -3.47
CA GLN A 114 16.00 41.85 -2.09
C GLN A 114 15.00 42.79 -1.42
N THR A 115 13.89 42.25 -0.92
CA THR A 115 13.03 43.03 -0.04
C THR A 115 13.74 43.08 1.30
N SER A 116 14.51 44.15 1.49
CA SER A 116 14.86 44.65 2.80
C SER A 116 13.59 44.61 3.65
N ALA A 117 13.54 43.71 4.63
CA ALA A 117 12.53 43.75 5.68
C ALA A 117 12.87 44.92 6.61
N THR A 118 12.70 46.14 6.09
CA THR A 118 12.40 47.31 6.91
C THR A 118 10.95 47.16 7.31
N ALA A 119 10.74 47.00 8.61
CA ALA A 119 9.50 47.17 9.36
C ALA A 119 8.23 47.44 8.53
N GLN A 120 7.40 46.41 8.37
CA GLN A 120 5.95 46.55 8.33
C GLN A 120 5.35 45.19 8.65
N ALA A 121 5.11 45.00 9.95
CA ALA A 121 4.21 43.97 10.44
C ALA A 121 2.80 44.31 9.93
N SER A 122 2.23 43.42 9.13
CA SER A 122 0.80 43.38 8.86
C SER A 122 0.38 41.92 8.90
N GLU A 123 -0.10 41.55 10.09
CA GLU A 123 -1.27 40.71 10.33
C GLU A 123 -1.34 39.38 9.59
N SER A 124 -0.53 38.43 10.06
CA SER A 124 -1.01 37.05 10.10
C SER A 124 -2.08 36.97 11.19
N ASN A 125 -3.31 36.71 10.76
CA ASN A 125 -4.49 36.43 11.57
C ASN A 125 -4.28 35.16 12.43
N GLY A 126 -3.42 35.28 13.45
CA GLY A 126 -3.21 34.32 14.51
C GLY A 126 -3.94 34.86 15.72
N TYR A 127 -5.20 34.47 15.87
CA TYR A 127 -6.01 34.82 17.03
C TYR A 127 -5.36 34.19 18.27
N THR A 128 -4.49 34.94 18.94
CA THR A 128 -3.87 34.54 20.20
C THR A 128 -4.57 35.26 21.35
N ALA A 129 -4.75 34.56 22.46
CA ALA A 129 -5.55 35.02 23.59
C ALA A 129 -5.02 36.32 24.23
N GLU A 130 -3.76 36.69 23.96
CA GLU A 130 -3.18 37.95 24.44
C GLU A 130 -3.68 39.22 23.70
N GLU A 131 -4.15 39.15 22.46
CA GLU A 131 -4.58 40.34 21.69
C GLU A 131 -5.95 40.88 22.14
N VAL A 132 -6.86 39.99 22.55
CA VAL A 132 -8.22 40.36 23.00
C VAL A 132 -8.20 41.16 24.30
N ILE A 133 -7.22 40.92 25.18
CA ILE A 133 -7.12 41.60 26.48
C ILE A 133 -6.55 43.02 26.32
N LEU A 134 -5.65 43.23 25.35
CA LEU A 134 -5.01 44.52 25.11
C LEU A 134 -5.85 45.46 24.24
N ASN A 135 -6.69 44.93 23.34
CA ASN A 135 -7.56 45.75 22.48
C ASN A 135 -8.89 46.16 23.16
N GLN A 136 -9.27 45.52 24.27
CA GLN A 136 -10.51 45.83 24.99
C GLN A 136 -10.46 47.17 25.77
N ASN A 137 -9.27 47.77 25.92
CA ASN A 137 -9.10 49.02 26.64
C ASN A 137 -9.08 50.27 25.74
N GLY A 138 -9.25 50.11 24.41
CA GLY A 138 -9.16 51.19 23.42
C GLY A 138 -10.45 51.55 22.68
N LEU A 139 -11.56 50.84 22.91
CA LEU A 139 -12.84 51.05 22.20
C LEU A 139 -14.02 51.37 23.14
N GLN A 140 -13.72 52.01 24.28
CA GLN A 140 -14.74 52.33 25.30
C GLN A 140 -15.42 53.69 25.11
N ASP A 141 -15.34 54.30 23.92
CA ASP A 141 -15.88 55.65 23.68
C ASP A 141 -16.83 55.77 22.47
N GLU A 142 -17.36 54.65 21.93
CA GLU A 142 -18.41 54.71 20.90
C GLU A 142 -19.63 53.84 21.24
N GLN A 143 -20.54 54.47 21.99
CA GLN A 143 -22.01 54.33 21.89
C GLN A 143 -22.56 52.89 21.75
N ALA A 144 -22.45 52.10 22.83
CA ALA A 144 -23.51 51.16 23.13
C ALA A 144 -24.75 51.96 23.58
N SER A 145 -25.72 52.14 22.68
CA SER A 145 -26.99 52.79 23.00
C SER A 145 -27.72 52.00 24.09
N ASP A 146 -28.01 52.63 25.22
CA ASP A 146 -28.71 52.05 26.38
C ASP A 146 -30.04 51.35 26.02
N ALA A 147 -30.64 51.70 24.87
CA ALA A 147 -31.84 51.06 24.34
C ALA A 147 -31.64 49.57 23.99
N GLN A 148 -30.42 49.17 23.65
CA GLN A 148 -30.11 47.79 23.23
C GLN A 148 -29.87 46.85 24.42
N MET A 149 -29.55 47.40 25.61
CA MET A 149 -29.36 46.62 26.84
C MET A 149 -30.70 46.24 27.51
N LEU A 150 -31.75 47.09 27.38
CA LEU A 150 -33.07 46.75 27.95
C LEU A 150 -33.75 45.57 27.25
N THR A 151 -33.57 45.41 25.94
CA THR A 151 -34.16 44.30 25.16
C THR A 151 -33.57 42.94 25.53
N THR A 152 -32.33 42.90 26.02
CA THR A 152 -31.67 41.64 26.39
C THR A 152 -32.06 41.14 27.78
N LEU A 153 -32.58 42.03 28.64
CA LEU A 153 -32.97 41.70 30.01
C LEU A 153 -34.46 41.34 30.15
N TYR A 154 -35.29 41.68 29.16
CA TYR A 154 -36.68 41.24 29.07
C TYR A 154 -36.93 40.64 27.68
N PRO A 155 -36.81 39.31 27.50
CA PRO A 155 -37.41 38.68 26.33
C PRO A 155 -38.92 38.90 26.45
N ALA A 156 -39.54 39.57 25.46
CA ALA A 156 -40.99 39.67 25.38
C ALA A 156 -41.55 38.25 25.17
N GLU A 157 -41.89 37.63 26.29
CA GLU A 157 -42.59 36.36 26.39
C GLU A 157 -43.96 36.43 25.71
N ASP A 158 -44.36 35.31 25.13
CA ASP A 158 -45.60 35.04 24.43
C ASP A 158 -46.85 35.78 24.95
N ALA A 159 -47.52 36.50 24.06
CA ALA A 159 -48.98 36.55 24.03
C ALA A 159 -49.40 35.96 22.67
N GLY A 160 -49.89 34.73 22.56
CA GLY A 160 -50.84 34.08 23.44
C GLY A 160 -52.26 34.31 22.93
N ALA A 161 -52.70 33.42 22.03
CA ALA A 161 -54.06 32.90 21.88
C ALA A 161 -55.24 33.82 21.48
N LYS A 162 -55.97 33.29 20.47
CA LYS A 162 -57.34 33.56 20.01
C LYS A 162 -57.59 34.72 19.05
#